data_AF-A0A7S4T227-F1
#
_entry.id   AF-A0A7S4T227-F1
#
_cell.length_a   1.000
_cell.length_b   1.000
_cell.length_c   1.000
_cell.angle_alpha   90.00
_cell.angle_beta   90.00
_cell.angle_gamma   90.00
#
_symmetry.space_group_name_H-M   'P 1'
#
loop_
_entity.id
_entity.type
_entity.pdbx_description
1 polymer ?
#
loop_
_entity_poly.entity_id
_entity_poly.type
_entity_poly.pdbx_seq_one_letter_code
_entity_poly.pdbx_strand_id
1 'polypeptide(L)'
;MPARFGGSRGGGVAVAAAGGVPPHMMAFRAPPAYKVDAENGPAYTPPPRAAFPPAAAYASGGYTCGREVEQEMAVSAAAACAQPASLPRDRATAAAPGRSMLGTCDLCARARRTVVMGEDGRLYCKVCRLQQTGATKAWHSVAKGANMAVDSDEELVGLCRACGLPLGESVYFDEEKKATVHGECMAARILKGAQEGENALQQAAAAEKRRHREAYDIGWKAEHVPSNVVPARKLGRELSSKHGLCCLALEGDTRTLQVTESEETAAGVNLEYLSLALRVRRSEGREPLFSLDPVDLIADPERLMQAKRFEPTWLMGTSAGEVMFQADYYLKELSMGQFKQPMPGMVSCWDFADGNAAGPDWDARIWFVVLEAEVNISEDDVLIPCVKMGVEARELVSGSYEDAAVTRKDHPLVKYAEMFTQSFDAIAERVSVVYYLRELAKASALAKFLIDNGYSADSAWLHLAADTGECQMEAPRLWNRRLSGTSSGPASVQLAMQEGSTNMLWGGVDLSLQKFVFDQAKVKRVAARLCLDSTDSSACKTPGESVDGFFVY
;
A
#
# COMPACT_ATOMS: atom_id res chain seq x y z
N MET A 1 -28.70 -23.27 70.87
CA MET A 1 -29.32 -22.57 72.03
C MET A 1 -28.29 -22.53 73.15
N PRO A 2 -28.13 -21.45 73.96
CA PRO A 2 -28.82 -20.13 74.00
C PRO A 2 -27.95 -18.99 73.40
N ALA A 3 -28.51 -17.95 72.75
CA ALA A 3 -28.98 -16.61 73.25
C ALA A 3 -27.82 -15.66 73.69
N ARG A 4 -27.76 -14.35 73.41
CA ARG A 4 -28.56 -13.36 72.68
C ARG A 4 -27.79 -12.00 72.69
N PHE A 5 -27.96 -11.18 71.64
CA PHE A 5 -27.95 -9.70 71.54
C PHE A 5 -26.68 -8.80 71.60
N GLY A 6 -26.69 -7.84 70.66
CA GLY A 6 -26.00 -6.53 70.65
C GLY A 6 -24.94 -6.44 69.56
N GLY A 7 -24.93 -5.54 68.57
CA GLY A 7 -25.70 -4.33 68.28
C GLY A 7 -24.90 -3.52 67.24
N SER A 8 -25.57 -3.10 66.17
CA SER A 8 -25.33 -1.90 65.32
C SER A 8 -23.94 -1.24 65.30
N ARG A 9 -23.32 -1.17 64.10
CA ARG A 9 -23.06 0.10 63.38
C ARG A 9 -22.46 -0.19 61.99
N GLY A 10 -23.24 0.12 60.95
CA GLY A 10 -22.74 0.24 59.58
C GLY A 10 -22.01 1.57 59.41
N GLY A 11 -20.72 1.49 59.11
CA GLY A 11 -19.93 2.62 58.60
C GLY A 11 -19.65 2.39 57.12
N GLY A 12 -20.32 3.14 56.26
CA GLY A 12 -20.00 3.21 54.84
C GLY A 12 -18.63 3.86 54.66
N VAL A 13 -17.69 3.13 54.06
CA VAL A 13 -16.40 3.66 53.65
C VAL A 13 -16.58 4.35 52.30
N ALA A 14 -16.51 5.68 52.32
CA ALA A 14 -16.36 6.49 51.13
C ALA A 14 -14.94 6.29 50.57
N VAL A 15 -14.83 5.75 49.36
CA VAL A 15 -13.58 5.69 48.61
C VAL A 15 -13.35 7.06 47.99
N ALA A 16 -12.41 7.81 48.56
CA ALA A 16 -11.93 9.07 48.00
C ALA A 16 -11.06 8.77 46.77
N ALA A 17 -11.55 9.15 45.59
CA ALA A 17 -10.76 9.24 44.37
C ALA A 17 -9.99 10.58 44.38
N ALA A 18 -8.67 10.52 44.59
CA ALA A 18 -7.77 11.64 44.34
C ALA A 18 -6.38 11.09 44.01
N GLY A 19 -5.92 11.33 42.78
CA GLY A 19 -4.61 10.91 42.31
C GLY A 19 -4.44 11.05 40.81
N GLY A 20 -4.74 12.24 40.26
CA GLY A 20 -4.44 12.56 38.86
C GLY A 20 -2.94 12.75 38.68
N VAL A 21 -2.30 11.80 38.01
CA VAL A 21 -0.92 11.92 37.52
C VAL A 21 -0.97 12.69 36.20
N PRO A 22 -0.18 13.77 36.00
CA PRO A 22 -0.18 14.50 34.76
C PRO A 22 0.58 13.73 33.66
N PRO A 23 0.09 13.70 32.40
CA PRO A 23 0.84 13.12 31.30
C PRO A 23 1.92 14.11 30.85
N HIS A 24 3.19 13.77 31.09
CA HIS A 24 4.31 14.41 30.39
C HIS A 24 4.31 13.92 28.93
N MET A 25 3.58 14.63 28.07
CA MET A 25 3.74 14.53 26.62
C MET A 25 5.08 15.13 26.20
N MET A 26 5.97 14.33 25.63
CA MET A 26 7.02 14.85 24.76
C MET A 26 6.36 15.23 23.43
N ALA A 27 6.11 16.53 23.25
CA ALA A 27 5.73 17.08 21.96
C ALA A 27 6.97 17.11 21.06
N PHE A 28 7.06 16.19 20.11
CA PHE A 28 7.88 16.43 18.92
C PHE A 28 7.27 17.64 18.22
N ARG A 29 8.03 18.74 18.12
CA ARG A 29 7.66 19.88 17.28
C ARG A 29 7.59 19.37 15.84
N ALA A 30 6.38 19.25 15.29
CA ALA A 30 6.20 19.14 13.86
C ALA A 30 6.86 20.36 13.19
N PRO A 31 7.61 20.18 12.08
CA PRO A 31 8.13 21.31 11.32
C PRO A 31 6.97 22.19 10.82
N PRO A 32 7.17 23.51 10.67
CA PRO A 32 6.12 24.42 10.23
C PRO A 32 5.56 23.99 8.87
N ALA A 33 4.23 23.94 8.78
CA ALA A 33 3.53 23.61 7.55
C ALA A 33 3.93 24.61 6.44
N TYR A 34 4.60 24.10 5.40
CA TYR A 34 4.84 24.84 4.17
C TYR A 34 3.49 25.03 3.46
N LYS A 35 3.00 26.27 3.39
CA LYS A 35 1.98 26.64 2.41
C LYS A 35 2.66 26.66 1.05
N VAL A 36 2.28 25.73 0.18
CA VAL A 36 2.66 25.76 -1.23
C VAL A 36 1.53 26.46 -1.95
N ASP A 37 1.78 27.70 -2.38
CA ASP A 37 0.88 28.41 -3.28
C ASP A 37 0.88 27.68 -4.63
N ALA A 38 -0.25 27.09 -4.97
CA ALA A 38 -0.44 26.33 -6.18
C ALA A 38 -0.80 27.28 -7.32
N GLU A 39 0.18 27.95 -7.92
CA GLU A 39 0.03 28.60 -9.23
C GLU A 39 1.42 28.93 -9.81
N ASN A 40 1.75 28.31 -10.95
CA ASN A 40 2.97 28.44 -11.79
C ASN A 40 4.14 27.48 -11.50
N GLY A 41 4.06 26.27 -12.04
CA GLY A 41 5.23 25.39 -12.24
C GLY A 41 5.79 25.51 -13.67
N PRO A 42 7.12 25.63 -13.88
CA PRO A 42 7.72 25.66 -15.21
C PRO A 42 7.78 24.27 -15.85
N ALA A 43 7.74 24.24 -17.19
CA ALA A 43 7.81 23.02 -18.00
C ALA A 43 9.13 22.25 -17.77
N TYR A 44 8.99 20.97 -17.45
CA TYR A 44 10.10 20.04 -17.23
C TYR A 44 10.64 19.50 -18.57
N THR A 45 11.93 19.71 -18.83
CA THR A 45 12.67 19.04 -19.91
C THR A 45 13.59 17.97 -19.30
N PRO A 46 13.56 16.72 -19.80
CA PRO A 46 14.38 15.65 -19.25
C PRO A 46 15.87 15.80 -19.63
N PRO A 47 16.81 15.42 -18.75
CA PRO A 47 18.24 15.45 -19.05
C PRO A 47 18.68 14.31 -19.99
N PRO A 48 19.80 14.47 -20.71
CA PRO A 48 20.30 13.45 -21.63
C PRO A 48 20.92 12.26 -20.89
N ARG A 49 20.67 11.06 -21.42
CA ARG A 49 21.15 9.75 -20.93
C ARG A 49 22.68 9.68 -20.87
N ALA A 50 23.23 9.36 -19.70
CA ALA A 50 24.61 8.87 -19.58
C ALA A 50 24.67 7.37 -19.89
N ALA A 51 25.65 6.96 -20.71
CA ALA A 51 25.91 5.57 -21.04
C ALA A 51 26.70 4.89 -19.91
N PHE A 52 26.20 3.75 -19.42
CA PHE A 52 26.91 2.89 -18.47
C PHE A 52 27.75 1.82 -19.20
N PRO A 53 28.91 1.41 -18.65
CA PRO A 53 29.74 0.35 -19.21
C PRO A 53 29.17 -1.06 -18.92
N PRO A 54 29.57 -2.09 -19.70
CA PRO A 54 28.99 -3.43 -19.61
C PRO A 54 29.50 -4.26 -18.43
N ALA A 55 28.62 -5.13 -17.93
CA ALA A 55 28.85 -6.05 -16.84
C ALA A 55 29.90 -7.13 -17.19
N ALA A 56 30.85 -7.35 -16.29
CA ALA A 56 31.79 -8.46 -16.35
C ALA A 56 31.17 -9.72 -15.73
N ALA A 57 31.36 -10.85 -16.42
CA ALA A 57 30.84 -12.17 -16.09
C ALA A 57 31.47 -12.76 -14.82
N TYR A 58 30.64 -13.30 -13.93
CA TYR A 58 31.09 -14.18 -12.84
C TYR A 58 31.12 -15.63 -13.34
N ALA A 59 32.30 -16.24 -13.26
CA ALA A 59 32.53 -17.65 -13.55
C ALA A 59 32.18 -18.53 -12.34
N SER A 60 31.56 -19.65 -12.66
CA SER A 60 31.11 -20.75 -11.82
C SER A 60 32.23 -21.43 -11.01
N GLY A 61 32.04 -21.54 -9.69
CA GLY A 61 32.76 -22.48 -8.81
C GLY A 61 31.82 -23.60 -8.38
N GLY A 62 32.15 -24.84 -8.78
CA GLY A 62 31.32 -26.02 -8.56
C GLY A 62 31.41 -26.61 -7.15
N TYR A 63 30.30 -27.21 -6.72
CA TYR A 63 30.25 -28.18 -5.64
C TYR A 63 29.54 -29.45 -6.15
N THR A 64 30.25 -30.56 -6.08
CA THR A 64 29.72 -31.92 -6.30
C THR A 64 29.75 -32.68 -4.97
N CYS A 65 28.61 -33.27 -4.60
CA CYS A 65 28.41 -34.52 -3.81
C CYS A 65 26.99 -34.42 -3.21
N GLY A 66 26.05 -35.37 -3.31
CA GLY A 66 26.03 -36.73 -3.81
C GLY A 66 24.80 -37.43 -3.21
N ARG A 67 24.27 -38.44 -3.94
CA ARG A 67 23.32 -39.51 -3.56
C ARG A 67 21.80 -39.22 -3.56
N GLU A 68 21.20 -39.59 -4.68
CA GLU A 68 20.24 -40.70 -4.85
C GLU A 68 19.44 -41.18 -3.62
N VAL A 69 18.11 -41.01 -3.68
CA VAL A 69 17.12 -42.10 -3.59
C VAL A 69 15.93 -41.74 -4.47
N GLU A 70 15.78 -42.46 -5.58
CA GLU A 70 14.58 -42.48 -6.42
C GLU A 70 13.50 -43.33 -5.74
N GLN A 71 12.26 -42.84 -5.72
CA GLN A 71 11.09 -43.72 -5.62
C GLN A 71 9.94 -43.14 -6.44
N GLU A 72 9.78 -43.72 -7.63
CA GLU A 72 8.66 -43.51 -8.55
C GLU A 72 7.36 -44.08 -7.96
N MET A 73 6.30 -43.28 -7.96
CA MET A 73 4.93 -43.78 -8.03
C MET A 73 4.18 -43.02 -9.13
N ALA A 74 4.16 -43.62 -10.31
CA ALA A 74 3.25 -43.28 -11.39
C ALA A 74 1.94 -44.04 -11.19
N VAL A 75 0.82 -43.31 -11.04
CA VAL A 75 -0.51 -43.83 -11.35
C VAL A 75 -1.12 -42.94 -12.43
N SER A 76 -1.15 -43.50 -13.62
CA SER A 76 -1.85 -43.01 -14.80
C SER A 76 -3.35 -43.25 -14.63
N ALA A 77 -4.16 -42.22 -14.81
CA ALA A 77 -5.58 -42.35 -15.08
C ALA A 77 -5.98 -41.30 -16.13
N ALA A 78 -5.99 -41.74 -17.38
CA ALA A 78 -6.61 -41.04 -18.49
C ALA A 78 -8.14 -41.10 -18.34
N ALA A 79 -8.81 -39.95 -18.40
CA ALA A 79 -10.25 -39.86 -18.59
C ALA A 79 -10.60 -38.79 -19.64
N ALA A 80 -10.72 -39.30 -20.86
CA ALA A 80 -11.68 -38.96 -21.91
C ALA A 80 -12.39 -37.58 -21.88
N CYS A 81 -12.15 -36.85 -22.98
CA CYS A 81 -13.01 -35.83 -23.56
C CYS A 81 -14.51 -36.20 -23.51
N ALA A 82 -15.32 -35.32 -22.93
CA ALA A 82 -16.75 -35.25 -23.20
C ALA A 82 -17.13 -33.79 -23.47
N GLN A 83 -17.41 -33.48 -24.74
CA GLN A 83 -18.02 -32.22 -25.16
C GLN A 83 -19.46 -32.14 -24.62
N PRO A 84 -19.91 -31.00 -24.06
CA PRO A 84 -21.32 -30.84 -23.76
C PRO A 84 -22.13 -30.66 -25.05
N ALA A 85 -23.11 -31.54 -25.22
CA ALA A 85 -24.13 -31.50 -26.25
C ALA A 85 -24.84 -30.13 -26.26
N SER A 86 -24.92 -29.53 -27.45
CA SER A 86 -25.71 -28.35 -27.72
C SER A 86 -27.20 -28.65 -27.53
N LEU A 87 -27.85 -27.88 -26.66
CA LEU A 87 -29.30 -27.87 -26.51
C LEU A 87 -29.97 -27.31 -27.79
N PRO A 88 -31.12 -27.86 -28.21
CA PRO A 88 -31.87 -27.33 -29.34
C PRO A 88 -32.48 -25.98 -28.95
N ARG A 89 -32.11 -24.93 -29.69
CA ARG A 89 -32.80 -23.63 -29.67
C ARG A 89 -34.17 -23.80 -30.34
N ASP A 90 -35.22 -23.83 -29.53
CA ASP A 90 -36.58 -23.64 -30.00
C ASP A 90 -36.72 -22.24 -30.63
N ARG A 91 -36.82 -22.22 -31.95
CA ARG A 91 -37.21 -21.05 -32.74
C ARG A 91 -38.70 -20.80 -32.51
N ALA A 92 -39.02 -19.95 -31.55
CA ALA A 92 -40.29 -19.22 -31.59
C ALA A 92 -40.26 -18.29 -32.81
N THR A 93 -41.14 -18.54 -33.77
CA THR A 93 -41.39 -17.71 -34.94
C THR A 93 -41.95 -16.35 -34.49
N ALA A 94 -41.06 -15.35 -34.39
CA ALA A 94 -41.47 -13.95 -34.31
C ALA A 94 -42.15 -13.54 -35.62
N ALA A 95 -43.40 -13.11 -35.54
CA ALA A 95 -44.15 -12.56 -36.65
C ALA A 95 -43.39 -11.37 -37.27
N ALA A 96 -43.29 -11.34 -38.60
CA ALA A 96 -42.63 -10.30 -39.35
C ALA A 96 -43.20 -8.91 -39.01
N PRO A 97 -42.36 -7.85 -38.90
CA PRO A 97 -42.85 -6.49 -38.72
C PRO A 97 -43.70 -6.09 -39.93
N GLY A 98 -44.97 -5.77 -39.69
CA GLY A 98 -45.94 -5.44 -40.72
C GLY A 98 -45.47 -4.29 -41.62
N ARG A 99 -45.65 -4.45 -42.93
CA ARG A 99 -45.37 -3.41 -43.94
C ARG A 99 -46.15 -2.14 -43.60
N SER A 100 -45.42 -1.04 -43.40
CA SER A 100 -46.00 0.30 -43.35
C SER A 100 -46.60 0.66 -44.71
N MET A 101 -47.88 0.99 -44.75
CA MET A 101 -48.53 1.53 -45.96
C MET A 101 -48.84 3.02 -45.76
N LEU A 102 -48.81 3.78 -46.85
CA LEU A 102 -49.38 5.13 -46.91
C LEU A 102 -50.90 5.00 -46.96
N GLY A 103 -51.61 5.69 -46.07
CA GLY A 103 -53.07 5.60 -46.01
C GLY A 103 -53.69 6.57 -45.03
N THR A 104 -55.02 6.71 -45.12
CA THR A 104 -55.83 7.43 -44.13
C THR A 104 -56.17 6.51 -42.98
N CYS A 105 -56.10 7.03 -41.76
CA CYS A 105 -56.56 6.28 -40.60
C CYS A 105 -58.09 6.20 -40.59
N ASP A 106 -58.64 5.00 -40.51
CA ASP A 106 -60.09 4.75 -40.50
C ASP A 106 -60.78 5.31 -39.25
N LEU A 107 -60.04 5.62 -38.18
CA LEU A 107 -60.59 6.18 -36.95
C LEU A 107 -60.60 7.71 -36.95
N CYS A 108 -59.49 8.36 -37.32
CA CYS A 108 -59.39 9.83 -37.26
C CYS A 108 -59.49 10.52 -38.62
N ALA A 109 -59.64 9.75 -39.70
CA ALA A 109 -59.68 10.19 -41.10
C ALA A 109 -58.46 11.01 -41.57
N ARG A 110 -57.41 11.18 -40.76
CA ARG A 110 -56.20 11.91 -41.15
C ARG A 110 -55.31 11.03 -42.01
N ALA A 111 -54.84 11.58 -43.14
CA ALA A 111 -53.80 10.96 -43.95
C ALA A 111 -52.48 10.96 -43.16
N ARG A 112 -51.85 9.80 -43.01
CA ARG A 112 -50.58 9.66 -42.29
C ARG A 112 -49.60 8.86 -43.13
N ARG A 113 -48.31 9.20 -42.98
CA ARG A 113 -47.24 8.53 -43.74
C ARG A 113 -47.10 7.04 -43.40
N THR A 114 -47.56 6.64 -42.22
CA THR A 114 -47.49 5.26 -41.72
C THR A 114 -48.82 4.91 -41.06
N VAL A 115 -49.60 4.03 -41.69
CA VAL A 115 -50.74 3.35 -41.07
C VAL A 115 -50.45 1.86 -40.93
N VAL A 116 -51.08 1.23 -39.94
CA VAL A 116 -50.90 -0.16 -39.57
C VAL A 116 -52.26 -0.84 -39.49
N MET A 117 -52.37 -2.04 -40.08
CA MET A 117 -53.64 -2.77 -40.15
C MET A 117 -53.98 -3.42 -38.80
N GLY A 118 -55.11 -3.03 -38.21
CA GLY A 118 -55.65 -3.60 -36.98
C GLY A 118 -56.11 -5.05 -37.16
N GLU A 119 -56.43 -5.71 -36.05
CA GLU A 119 -56.95 -7.10 -36.06
C GLU A 119 -58.32 -7.20 -36.73
N ASP A 120 -59.06 -6.09 -36.79
CA ASP A 120 -60.32 -5.93 -37.51
C ASP A 120 -60.14 -5.63 -39.01
N GLY A 121 -58.90 -5.69 -39.53
CA GLY A 121 -58.56 -5.44 -40.92
C GLY A 121 -58.57 -3.97 -41.35
N ARG A 122 -58.83 -3.03 -40.43
CA ARG A 122 -58.88 -1.58 -40.71
C ARG A 122 -57.51 -0.93 -40.56
N LEU A 123 -57.27 0.19 -41.26
CA LEU A 123 -56.02 0.93 -41.21
C LEU A 123 -56.04 1.99 -40.13
N TYR A 124 -55.14 1.87 -39.17
CA TYR A 124 -55.01 2.83 -38.08
C TYR A 124 -53.69 3.58 -38.17
N CYS A 125 -53.69 4.89 -37.92
CA CYS A 125 -52.45 5.54 -37.55
C CYS A 125 -51.98 5.00 -36.19
N LYS A 126 -50.68 5.10 -35.90
CA LYS A 126 -50.10 4.56 -34.66
C LYS A 126 -50.87 5.00 -33.40
N VAL A 127 -51.32 6.25 -33.34
CA VAL A 127 -52.08 6.82 -32.22
C VAL A 127 -53.45 6.14 -32.06
N CYS A 128 -54.22 6.04 -33.13
CA CYS A 128 -55.55 5.42 -33.09
C CYS A 128 -55.48 3.91 -32.83
N ARG A 129 -54.42 3.22 -33.27
CA ARG A 129 -54.23 1.79 -32.95
C ARG A 129 -53.97 1.58 -31.47
N LEU A 130 -53.14 2.42 -30.85
CA LEU A 130 -52.91 2.40 -29.40
C LEU A 130 -54.19 2.71 -28.62
N GLN A 131 -55.09 3.54 -29.16
CA GLN A 131 -56.41 3.77 -28.57
C GLN A 131 -57.31 2.52 -28.63
N GLN A 132 -57.30 1.82 -29.77
CA GLN A 132 -58.16 0.66 -29.98
C GLN A 132 -57.75 -0.57 -29.16
N THR A 133 -56.45 -0.82 -28.98
CA THR A 133 -55.95 -1.96 -28.19
C THR A 133 -56.18 -1.79 -26.68
N GLY A 134 -56.86 -0.72 -26.25
CA GLY A 134 -57.00 -0.39 -24.84
C GLY A 134 -55.69 0.08 -24.18
N ALA A 135 -54.60 0.23 -24.95
CA ALA A 135 -53.34 0.74 -24.42
C ALA A 135 -53.50 2.18 -23.89
N THR A 136 -54.41 2.99 -24.45
CA THR A 136 -54.72 4.32 -23.86
C THR A 136 -55.49 4.27 -22.54
N LYS A 137 -56.25 3.20 -22.25
CA LYS A 137 -56.81 3.01 -20.90
C LYS A 137 -55.71 2.71 -19.88
N ALA A 138 -54.64 2.02 -20.29
CA ALA A 138 -53.45 1.85 -19.47
C ALA A 138 -52.71 3.19 -19.25
N TRP A 139 -52.64 4.06 -20.26
CA TRP A 139 -52.10 5.42 -20.09
C TRP A 139 -52.95 6.30 -19.15
N HIS A 140 -54.29 6.23 -19.24
CA HIS A 140 -55.17 6.96 -18.31
C HIS A 140 -55.16 6.40 -16.88
N SER A 141 -54.91 5.11 -16.67
CA SER A 141 -54.71 4.57 -15.32
C SER A 141 -53.35 4.98 -14.72
N VAL A 142 -52.32 5.14 -15.56
CA VAL A 142 -51.01 5.69 -15.16
C VAL A 142 -51.12 7.17 -14.79
N ALA A 143 -51.99 7.94 -15.46
CA ALA A 143 -52.21 9.36 -15.18
C ALA A 143 -52.81 9.64 -13.78
N LYS A 144 -53.47 8.68 -13.14
CA LYS A 144 -54.08 8.86 -11.80
C LYS A 144 -53.08 9.05 -10.66
N GLY A 145 -51.78 8.83 -10.90
CA GLY A 145 -50.71 9.08 -9.93
C GLY A 145 -49.61 10.01 -10.44
N ALA A 146 -49.73 10.57 -11.64
CA ALA A 146 -48.73 11.46 -12.20
C ALA A 146 -49.03 12.91 -11.79
N ASN A 147 -48.00 13.66 -11.37
CA ASN A 147 -48.11 15.10 -11.22
C ASN A 147 -48.38 15.67 -12.62
N MET A 148 -49.58 16.18 -12.86
CA MET A 148 -49.94 16.81 -14.12
C MET A 148 -50.08 18.31 -13.93
N ALA A 149 -49.63 19.09 -14.90
CA ALA A 149 -49.89 20.52 -14.99
C ALA A 149 -50.70 20.80 -16.26
N VAL A 150 -51.46 21.88 -16.22
CA VAL A 150 -52.10 22.46 -17.40
C VAL A 150 -51.12 23.51 -17.95
N ASP A 151 -50.74 23.40 -19.21
CA ASP A 151 -49.88 24.39 -19.88
C ASP A 151 -50.69 25.57 -20.45
N SER A 152 -50.03 26.44 -21.23
CA SER A 152 -50.61 27.70 -21.72
C SER A 152 -51.75 27.54 -22.73
N ASP A 153 -51.85 26.37 -23.37
CA ASP A 153 -52.85 25.99 -24.36
C ASP A 153 -53.89 25.01 -23.81
N GLU A 154 -53.96 24.90 -22.48
CA GLU A 154 -54.91 24.06 -21.74
C GLU A 154 -54.70 22.54 -21.92
N GLU A 155 -53.53 22.11 -22.40
CA GLU A 155 -53.15 20.70 -22.47
C GLU A 155 -52.62 20.19 -21.12
N LEU A 156 -52.97 18.94 -20.77
CA LEU A 156 -52.47 18.28 -19.57
C LEU A 156 -51.11 17.64 -19.86
N VAL A 157 -50.04 18.24 -19.35
CA VAL A 157 -48.67 17.72 -19.45
C VAL A 157 -48.26 16.99 -18.17
N GLY A 158 -47.67 15.80 -18.33
CA GLY A 158 -47.06 15.09 -17.21
C GLY A 158 -45.79 15.79 -16.77
N LEU A 159 -45.59 15.98 -15.47
CA LEU A 159 -44.38 16.55 -14.89
C LEU A 159 -43.42 15.45 -14.43
N CYS A 160 -42.13 15.67 -14.64
CA CYS A 160 -41.08 14.83 -14.09
C CYS A 160 -41.10 14.90 -12.57
N ARG A 161 -41.15 13.75 -11.90
CA ARG A 161 -41.19 13.71 -10.43
C ARG A 161 -39.91 14.21 -9.76
N ALA A 162 -38.78 14.25 -10.47
CA ALA A 162 -37.50 14.66 -9.91
C ALA A 162 -37.29 16.19 -9.99
N CYS A 163 -37.55 16.80 -11.15
CA CYS A 163 -37.29 18.24 -11.36
C CYS A 163 -38.56 19.10 -11.45
N GLY A 164 -39.74 18.50 -11.55
CA GLY A 164 -41.02 19.22 -11.69
C GLY A 164 -41.28 19.82 -13.08
N LEU A 165 -40.38 19.63 -14.05
CA LEU A 165 -40.55 20.17 -15.42
C LEU A 165 -41.41 19.23 -16.30
N PRO A 166 -42.08 19.76 -17.35
CA PRO A 166 -42.87 18.95 -18.28
C PRO A 166 -42.05 17.85 -18.94
N LEU A 167 -42.61 16.64 -19.02
CA LEU A 167 -42.01 15.48 -19.67
C LEU A 167 -42.02 15.65 -21.19
N GLY A 168 -40.90 15.30 -21.83
CA GLY A 168 -40.79 15.30 -23.29
C GLY A 168 -41.31 14.01 -23.93
N GLU A 169 -40.97 13.80 -25.20
CA GLU A 169 -41.39 12.62 -25.99
C GLU A 169 -40.89 11.28 -25.42
N SER A 170 -39.77 11.30 -24.70
CA SER A 170 -39.15 10.13 -24.09
C SER A 170 -39.28 10.19 -22.57
N VAL A 171 -39.96 9.20 -22.00
CA VAL A 171 -40.15 9.06 -20.55
C VAL A 171 -39.54 7.75 -20.06
N TYR A 172 -38.88 7.80 -18.90
CA TYR A 172 -38.36 6.62 -18.22
C TYR A 172 -39.24 6.29 -17.03
N PHE A 173 -39.45 5.01 -16.81
CA PHE A 173 -40.18 4.48 -15.67
C PHE A 173 -39.19 3.96 -14.63
N ASP A 174 -39.46 4.22 -13.35
CA ASP A 174 -38.74 3.56 -12.26
C ASP A 174 -39.01 2.05 -12.21
N GLU A 175 -38.28 1.31 -11.36
CA GLU A 175 -38.40 -0.15 -11.21
C GLU A 175 -39.83 -0.60 -10.85
N GLU A 176 -40.57 0.27 -10.15
CA GLU A 176 -41.98 0.03 -9.80
C GLU A 176 -42.94 0.31 -10.96
N LYS A 177 -42.46 0.79 -12.11
CA LYS A 177 -43.23 1.24 -13.27
C LYS A 177 -44.20 2.39 -12.96
N LYS A 178 -43.91 3.19 -11.92
CA LYS A 178 -44.82 4.20 -11.36
C LYS A 178 -44.37 5.64 -11.58
N ALA A 179 -43.08 5.92 -11.69
CA ALA A 179 -42.57 7.29 -11.83
C ALA A 179 -42.10 7.58 -13.25
N THR A 180 -42.68 8.60 -13.88
CA THR A 180 -42.16 9.17 -15.12
C THR A 180 -41.11 10.24 -14.83
N VAL A 181 -39.89 10.03 -15.31
CA VAL A 181 -38.78 10.98 -15.21
C VAL A 181 -38.16 11.24 -16.59
N HIS A 182 -37.53 12.41 -16.76
CA HIS A 182 -36.68 12.67 -17.93
C HIS A 182 -35.51 11.69 -17.98
N GLY A 183 -34.98 11.45 -19.19
CA GLY A 183 -33.75 10.67 -19.35
C GLY A 183 -32.58 11.21 -18.53
N GLU A 184 -32.41 12.54 -18.50
CA GLU A 184 -31.36 13.20 -17.68
C GLU A 184 -31.58 13.00 -16.18
N CYS A 185 -32.82 13.13 -15.70
CA CYS A 185 -33.17 12.90 -14.30
C CYS A 185 -32.96 11.42 -13.90
N MET A 186 -33.28 10.48 -14.79
CA MET A 186 -33.02 9.05 -14.58
C MET A 186 -31.51 8.78 -14.54
N ALA A 187 -30.74 9.34 -15.47
CA ALA A 187 -29.29 9.21 -15.50
C ALA A 187 -28.64 9.76 -14.23
N ALA A 188 -29.07 10.94 -13.75
CA ALA A 188 -28.60 11.52 -12.50
C ALA A 188 -28.92 10.63 -11.29
N ARG A 189 -30.12 10.01 -11.25
CA ARG A 189 -30.50 9.06 -10.19
C ARG A 189 -29.66 7.79 -10.23
N ILE A 190 -29.41 7.23 -11.42
CA ILE A 190 -28.55 6.05 -11.61
C ILE A 190 -27.12 6.39 -11.16
N LEU A 191 -26.58 7.54 -11.57
CA LEU A 191 -25.24 7.97 -11.18
C LEU A 191 -25.12 8.16 -9.67
N LYS A 192 -26.12 8.81 -9.04
CA LYS A 192 -26.17 8.97 -7.58
C LYS A 192 -26.20 7.61 -6.87
N GLY A 193 -27.05 6.68 -7.33
CA GLY A 193 -27.12 5.33 -6.75
C GLY A 193 -25.82 4.54 -6.92
N ALA A 194 -25.15 4.68 -8.07
CA ALA A 194 -23.83 4.09 -8.31
C ALA A 194 -22.77 4.69 -7.37
N GLN A 195 -22.74 6.01 -7.20
CA GLN A 195 -21.82 6.71 -6.30
C GLN A 195 -22.07 6.33 -4.83
N GLU A 196 -23.34 6.25 -4.40
CA GLU A 196 -23.71 5.79 -3.05
C GLU A 196 -23.29 4.34 -2.82
N GLY A 197 -23.50 3.46 -3.80
CA GLY A 197 -23.05 2.07 -3.76
C GLY A 197 -21.53 1.94 -3.67
N GLU A 198 -20.80 2.69 -4.50
CA GLU A 198 -19.33 2.72 -4.46
C GLU A 198 -18.81 3.25 -3.12
N ASN A 199 -19.37 4.35 -2.61
CA ASN A 199 -19.02 4.89 -1.30
C ASN A 199 -19.28 3.87 -0.18
N ALA A 200 -20.42 3.16 -0.21
CA ALA A 200 -20.75 2.14 0.78
C ALA A 200 -19.76 0.95 0.72
N LEU A 201 -19.38 0.50 -0.48
CA LEU A 201 -18.37 -0.53 -0.67
C LEU A 201 -16.98 -0.09 -0.17
N GLN A 202 -16.57 1.14 -0.49
CA GLN A 202 -15.33 1.73 0.01
C GLN A 202 -15.30 1.83 1.55
N GLN A 203 -16.42 2.24 2.16
CA GLN A 203 -16.56 2.30 3.62
C GLN A 203 -16.49 0.91 4.26
N ALA A 204 -17.18 -0.09 3.69
CA ALA A 204 -17.13 -1.46 4.17
C ALA A 204 -15.70 -2.04 4.07
N ALA A 205 -15.02 -1.85 2.94
CA ALA A 205 -13.64 -2.28 2.74
C ALA A 205 -12.68 -1.57 3.71
N ALA A 206 -12.86 -0.27 3.96
CA ALA A 206 -12.06 0.48 4.92
C ALA A 206 -12.29 0.01 6.37
N ALA A 207 -13.54 -0.30 6.73
CA ALA A 207 -13.89 -0.85 8.04
C ALA A 207 -13.27 -2.23 8.25
N GLU A 208 -13.33 -3.10 7.24
CA GLU A 208 -12.70 -4.42 7.29
C GLU A 208 -11.18 -4.34 7.40
N LYS A 209 -10.53 -3.47 6.60
CA LYS A 209 -9.08 -3.21 6.72
C LYS A 209 -8.72 -2.71 8.11
N ARG A 210 -9.52 -1.81 8.69
CA ARG A 210 -9.30 -1.33 10.07
C ARG A 210 -9.38 -2.47 11.09
N ARG A 211 -10.40 -3.32 10.97
CA ARG A 211 -10.56 -4.51 11.83
C ARG A 211 -9.36 -5.44 11.71
N HIS A 212 -8.86 -5.69 10.50
CA HIS A 212 -7.67 -6.51 10.30
C HIS A 212 -6.41 -5.86 10.86
N ARG A 213 -6.24 -4.54 10.68
CA ARG A 213 -5.11 -3.83 11.27
C ARG A 213 -5.09 -3.93 12.80
N GLU A 214 -6.25 -3.78 13.43
CA GLU A 214 -6.38 -3.96 14.88
C GLU A 214 -6.12 -5.42 15.31
N ALA A 215 -6.68 -6.39 14.59
CA ALA A 215 -6.54 -7.81 14.93
C ALA A 215 -5.11 -8.34 14.81
N TYR A 216 -4.34 -7.84 13.84
CA TYR A 216 -2.97 -8.31 13.52
C TYR A 216 -1.88 -7.33 13.94
N ASP A 217 -2.25 -6.33 14.74
CA ASP A 217 -1.39 -5.25 15.20
C ASP A 217 -0.62 -4.55 14.07
N ILE A 218 -1.27 -4.32 12.93
CA ILE A 218 -0.67 -3.63 11.78
C ILE A 218 -0.87 -2.13 11.95
N GLY A 219 0.24 -1.41 11.86
CA GLY A 219 0.31 0.03 11.99
C GLY A 219 1.42 0.41 12.96
N TRP A 220 2.36 1.23 12.52
CA TRP A 220 3.45 1.69 13.37
C TRP A 220 2.94 2.58 14.50
N LYS A 221 3.24 2.20 15.75
CA LYS A 221 2.82 2.91 16.96
C LYS A 221 4.02 3.54 17.67
N ALA A 222 3.79 4.66 18.34
CA ALA A 222 4.82 5.34 19.12
C ALA A 222 5.35 4.48 20.29
N GLU A 223 4.56 3.55 20.82
CA GLU A 223 4.96 2.62 21.88
C GLU A 223 6.01 1.59 21.42
N HIS A 224 6.13 1.35 20.10
CA HIS A 224 7.13 0.45 19.53
C HIS A 224 8.48 1.15 19.27
N VAL A 225 8.56 2.46 19.52
CA VAL A 225 9.81 3.22 19.37
C VAL A 225 10.76 2.88 20.52
N PRO A 226 11.93 2.28 20.25
CA PRO A 226 12.85 1.92 21.32
C PRO A 226 13.50 3.15 21.95
N SER A 227 13.66 3.12 23.27
CA SER A 227 14.23 4.21 24.06
C SER A 227 15.66 3.90 24.51
N ASN A 228 16.57 4.86 24.35
CA ASN A 228 17.96 4.72 24.81
C ASN A 228 18.14 4.84 26.33
N VAL A 229 17.15 5.35 27.06
CA VAL A 229 17.28 5.67 28.49
C VAL A 229 17.54 4.42 29.34
N VAL A 230 16.78 3.35 29.12
CA VAL A 230 16.92 2.10 29.89
C VAL A 230 18.20 1.34 29.52
N PRO A 231 18.51 1.12 28.23
CA PRO A 231 19.79 0.56 27.80
C PRO A 231 21.02 1.30 28.34
N ALA A 232 21.05 2.64 28.26
CA ALA A 232 22.18 3.43 28.75
C ALA A 232 22.39 3.26 30.26
N ARG A 233 21.30 3.25 31.04
CA ARG A 233 21.36 3.01 32.49
C ARG A 233 21.92 1.62 32.83
N LYS A 234 21.55 0.58 32.07
CA LYS A 234 22.10 -0.78 32.23
C LYS A 234 23.62 -0.81 31.96
N LEU A 235 24.11 0.07 31.09
CA LEU A 235 25.53 0.27 30.81
C LEU A 235 26.22 1.24 31.79
N GLY A 236 25.56 1.61 32.89
CA GLY A 236 26.13 2.50 33.91
C GLY A 236 26.23 3.96 33.47
N ARG A 237 25.44 4.39 32.48
CA ARG A 237 25.40 5.77 31.98
C ARG A 237 24.03 6.39 32.22
N GLU A 238 24.02 7.56 32.85
CA GLU A 238 22.81 8.38 32.95
C GLU A 238 22.79 9.36 31.79
N LEU A 239 21.80 9.20 30.90
CA LEU A 239 21.54 10.20 29.87
C LEU A 239 20.67 11.31 30.46
N SER A 240 21.09 12.55 30.24
CA SER A 240 20.31 13.76 30.45
C SER A 240 18.98 13.62 29.70
N SER A 241 17.90 13.88 30.41
CA SER A 241 16.53 13.73 29.90
C SER A 241 16.18 14.66 28.74
N LYS A 242 17.07 15.60 28.37
CA LYS A 242 16.76 16.66 27.41
C LYS A 242 16.68 16.20 25.96
N HIS A 243 17.52 15.25 25.53
CA HIS A 243 17.65 14.91 24.11
C HIS A 243 17.46 13.42 23.79
N GLY A 244 17.78 12.51 24.72
CA GLY A 244 17.59 11.06 24.53
C GLY A 244 18.44 10.41 23.43
N LEU A 245 19.22 11.21 22.69
CA LEU A 245 20.17 10.76 21.69
C LEU A 245 21.51 10.42 22.36
N CYS A 246 22.11 9.33 21.92
CA CYS A 246 23.44 8.91 22.34
C CYS A 246 24.23 8.39 21.15
N CYS A 247 25.54 8.48 21.23
CA CYS A 247 26.47 7.89 20.28
C CYS A 247 27.46 6.98 21.00
N LEU A 248 28.30 6.28 20.23
CA LEU A 248 29.40 5.47 20.75
C LEU A 248 30.72 6.18 20.49
N ALA A 249 31.55 6.30 21.51
CA ALA A 249 32.94 6.73 21.39
C ALA A 249 33.88 5.57 21.71
N LEU A 250 35.00 5.51 21.01
CA LEU A 250 36.10 4.63 21.38
C LEU A 250 36.89 5.27 22.52
N GLU A 251 37.20 4.49 23.55
CA GLU A 251 38.04 4.95 24.65
C GLU A 251 39.51 4.67 24.31
N GLY A 252 40.18 5.62 23.64
CA GLY A 252 41.60 5.55 23.31
C GLY A 252 42.04 4.21 22.67
N ASP A 253 43.18 3.68 23.13
CA ASP A 253 43.76 2.44 22.60
C ASP A 253 43.18 1.15 23.21
N THR A 254 42.27 1.24 24.20
CA THR A 254 41.79 0.07 24.97
C THR A 254 40.75 -0.77 24.23
N ARG A 255 40.32 -0.36 23.03
CA ARG A 255 39.25 -1.00 22.25
C ARG A 255 37.95 -1.20 23.04
N THR A 256 37.73 -0.35 24.05
CA THR A 256 36.51 -0.31 24.85
C THR A 256 35.55 0.72 24.26
N LEU A 257 34.25 0.46 24.43
CA LEU A 257 33.17 1.30 23.92
C LEU A 257 32.57 2.10 25.06
N GLN A 258 32.43 3.40 24.86
CA GLN A 258 31.73 4.29 25.77
C GLN A 258 30.48 4.84 25.11
N VAL A 259 29.35 4.78 25.82
CA VAL A 259 28.15 5.55 25.44
C VAL A 259 28.31 6.98 25.94
N THR A 260 28.09 7.95 25.04
CA THR A 260 28.04 9.36 25.37
C THR A 260 26.78 10.01 24.80
N GLU A 261 26.35 11.13 25.39
CA GLU A 261 25.28 11.96 24.82
C GLU A 261 25.75 12.59 23.51
N SER A 262 24.82 12.74 22.57
CA SER A 262 25.07 13.41 21.29
C SER A 262 23.94 14.38 20.98
N GLU A 263 24.28 15.55 20.46
CA GLU A 263 23.31 16.46 19.82
C GLU A 263 23.21 16.21 18.31
N GLU A 264 24.18 15.47 17.75
CA GLU A 264 24.25 15.17 16.32
C GLU A 264 23.48 13.89 15.98
N THR A 265 22.49 14.04 15.10
CA THR A 265 21.63 12.93 14.63
C THR A 265 22.38 11.92 13.77
N ALA A 266 23.43 12.35 13.04
CA ALA A 266 24.24 11.46 12.22
C ALA A 266 25.03 10.45 13.06
N ALA A 267 25.57 10.88 14.20
CA ALA A 267 26.25 10.02 15.18
C ALA A 267 25.29 9.25 16.10
N GLY A 268 24.00 9.60 16.08
CA GLY A 268 22.98 8.98 16.92
C GLY A 268 22.84 7.48 16.65
N VAL A 269 22.79 6.70 17.72
CA VAL A 269 22.57 5.24 17.68
C VAL A 269 21.47 4.86 18.64
N ASN A 270 20.55 4.02 18.18
CA ASN A 270 19.60 3.35 19.06
C ASN A 270 20.27 2.13 19.72
N LEU A 271 20.47 2.20 21.04
CA LEU A 271 21.19 1.18 21.81
C LEU A 271 20.46 -0.16 21.87
N GLU A 272 19.13 -0.14 21.81
CA GLU A 272 18.34 -1.37 21.79
C GLU A 272 18.49 -2.09 20.43
N TYR A 273 18.38 -1.36 19.31
CA TYR A 273 18.66 -1.92 17.99
C TYR A 273 20.10 -2.42 17.87
N LEU A 274 21.07 -1.67 18.41
CA LEU A 274 22.47 -2.12 18.43
C LEU A 274 22.64 -3.40 19.24
N SER A 275 22.00 -3.51 20.39
CA SER A 275 22.02 -4.71 21.24
C SER A 275 21.52 -5.94 20.48
N LEU A 276 20.36 -5.81 19.82
CA LEU A 276 19.76 -6.88 19.01
C LEU A 276 20.66 -7.23 17.82
N ALA A 277 21.17 -6.24 17.10
CA ALA A 277 22.07 -6.46 15.96
C ALA A 277 23.39 -7.13 16.35
N LEU A 278 24.01 -6.73 17.46
CA LEU A 278 25.21 -7.38 18.02
C LEU A 278 24.92 -8.84 18.37
N ARG A 279 23.75 -9.12 18.98
CA ARG A 279 23.34 -10.48 19.33
C ARG A 279 23.19 -11.34 18.08
N VAL A 280 22.46 -10.88 17.06
CA VAL A 280 22.30 -11.60 15.78
C VAL A 280 23.65 -11.84 15.11
N ARG A 281 24.49 -10.80 14.98
CA ARG A 281 25.79 -10.92 14.31
C ARG A 281 26.72 -11.88 15.04
N ARG A 282 26.71 -11.88 16.37
CA ARG A 282 27.55 -12.76 17.19
C ARG A 282 27.07 -14.21 17.18
N SER A 283 25.76 -14.47 17.20
CA SER A 283 25.22 -15.85 17.23
C SER A 283 25.08 -16.47 15.84
N GLU A 284 24.63 -15.69 14.85
CA GLU A 284 24.28 -16.19 13.51
C GLU A 284 25.35 -15.88 12.45
N GLY A 285 26.32 -14.99 12.74
CA GLY A 285 27.34 -14.57 11.76
C GLY A 285 26.80 -13.72 10.61
N ARG A 286 25.59 -13.16 10.75
CA ARG A 286 24.88 -12.38 9.72
C ARG A 286 24.03 -11.27 10.33
N GLU A 287 23.34 -10.51 9.50
CA GLU A 287 22.47 -9.41 9.91
C GLU A 287 21.00 -9.85 10.04
N PRO A 288 20.14 -9.08 10.74
CA PRO A 288 18.71 -9.36 10.82
C PRO A 288 18.05 -9.42 9.44
N LEU A 289 17.17 -10.40 9.26
CA LEU A 289 16.36 -10.57 8.06
C LEU A 289 14.89 -10.81 8.42
N PHE A 290 14.00 -10.28 7.59
CA PHE A 290 12.56 -10.45 7.71
C PHE A 290 11.92 -10.68 6.35
N SER A 291 10.90 -11.55 6.25
CA SER A 291 10.05 -11.66 5.07
C SER A 291 8.59 -11.97 5.39
N LEU A 292 7.70 -11.57 4.46
CA LEU A 292 6.31 -12.01 4.40
C LEU A 292 6.18 -13.07 3.31
N ASP A 293 6.16 -14.33 3.75
CA ASP A 293 6.08 -15.49 2.88
C ASP A 293 4.62 -15.93 2.70
N PRO A 294 4.23 -16.47 1.55
CA PRO A 294 2.90 -17.04 1.37
C PRO A 294 2.69 -18.24 2.32
N VAL A 295 1.54 -18.28 3.01
CA VAL A 295 1.05 -19.51 3.63
C VAL A 295 0.56 -20.44 2.51
N ASP A 296 0.80 -21.75 2.63
CA ASP A 296 0.43 -22.77 1.65
C ASP A 296 -1.03 -22.60 1.19
N LEU A 297 -1.18 -22.05 -0.02
CA LEU A 297 -2.47 -21.71 -0.63
C LEU A 297 -3.34 -22.94 -0.93
N ILE A 298 -2.74 -24.13 -0.93
CA ILE A 298 -3.42 -25.40 -1.19
C ILE A 298 -4.40 -25.73 -0.06
N ALA A 299 -4.08 -25.34 1.18
CA ALA A 299 -4.88 -25.70 2.34
C ALA A 299 -6.16 -24.88 2.46
N ASP A 300 -6.14 -23.61 2.05
CA ASP A 300 -7.28 -22.69 2.15
C ASP A 300 -7.10 -21.50 1.18
N PRO A 301 -7.64 -21.59 -0.05
CA PRO A 301 -7.55 -20.52 -1.05
C PRO A 301 -8.25 -19.23 -0.61
N GLU A 302 -9.22 -19.31 0.31
CA GLU A 302 -9.96 -18.15 0.82
C GLU A 302 -9.15 -17.39 1.88
N ARG A 303 -8.23 -18.10 2.56
CA ARG A 303 -7.36 -17.53 3.60
C ARG A 303 -6.11 -16.90 2.97
N LEU A 304 -6.27 -15.65 2.55
CA LEU A 304 -5.21 -14.78 2.05
C LEU A 304 -4.28 -14.30 3.18
N MET A 305 -3.56 -15.23 3.82
CA MET A 305 -2.59 -14.96 4.89
C MET A 305 -1.15 -15.10 4.41
N GLN A 306 -0.24 -14.44 5.12
CA GLN A 306 1.21 -14.53 4.96
C GLN A 306 1.85 -14.88 6.29
N ALA A 307 2.85 -15.74 6.25
CA ALA A 307 3.69 -16.05 7.40
C ALA A 307 4.73 -14.94 7.58
N LYS A 308 4.84 -14.43 8.81
CA LYS A 308 5.94 -13.56 9.22
C LYS A 308 7.16 -14.44 9.48
N ARG A 309 8.21 -14.30 8.69
CA ARG A 309 9.44 -15.05 8.86
C ARG A 309 10.54 -14.13 9.36
N PHE A 310 11.04 -14.45 10.55
CA PHE A 310 12.14 -13.73 11.18
C PHE A 310 13.40 -14.58 11.17
N GLU A 311 14.52 -13.93 10.94
CA GLU A 311 15.80 -14.58 10.82
C GLU A 311 16.87 -13.81 11.61
N PRO A 312 17.24 -14.30 12.82
CA PRO A 312 16.76 -15.51 13.50
C PRO A 312 15.33 -15.38 14.05
N THR A 313 14.69 -16.53 14.31
CA THR A 313 13.27 -16.60 14.72
C THR A 313 12.98 -15.87 16.03
N TRP A 314 13.95 -15.77 16.93
CA TRP A 314 13.81 -15.07 18.22
C TRP A 314 13.71 -13.54 18.08
N LEU A 315 13.93 -12.97 16.88
CA LEU A 315 13.62 -11.56 16.64
C LEU A 315 12.11 -11.27 16.66
N MET A 316 11.28 -12.31 16.54
CA MET A 316 9.85 -12.21 16.80
C MET A 316 9.61 -11.65 18.20
N GLY A 317 8.74 -10.63 18.31
CA GLY A 317 8.44 -10.01 19.61
C GLY A 317 9.61 -9.18 20.16
N THR A 318 10.44 -8.62 19.27
CA THR A 318 11.44 -7.61 19.60
C THR A 318 11.15 -6.33 18.82
N SER A 319 11.69 -5.19 19.28
CA SER A 319 11.58 -3.92 18.57
C SER A 319 12.18 -3.96 17.16
N ALA A 320 13.24 -4.76 16.94
CA ALA A 320 13.83 -4.95 15.61
C ALA A 320 12.91 -5.78 14.69
N GLY A 321 12.34 -6.88 15.19
CA GLY A 321 11.37 -7.67 14.43
C GLY A 321 10.14 -6.83 14.05
N GLU A 322 9.62 -6.07 15.01
CA GLU A 322 8.44 -5.23 14.83
C GLU A 322 8.66 -4.14 13.77
N VAL A 323 9.77 -3.38 13.84
CA VAL A 323 10.03 -2.35 12.83
C VAL A 323 10.23 -2.94 11.43
N MET A 324 10.88 -4.12 11.31
CA MET A 324 11.05 -4.77 10.02
C MET A 324 9.71 -5.20 9.40
N PHE A 325 8.82 -5.80 10.21
CA PHE A 325 7.49 -6.18 9.77
C PHE A 325 6.66 -4.96 9.35
N GLN A 326 6.56 -3.95 10.21
CA GLN A 326 5.72 -2.78 9.95
C GLN A 326 6.22 -1.98 8.75
N ALA A 327 7.53 -1.82 8.60
CA ALA A 327 8.11 -1.11 7.46
C ALA A 327 7.79 -1.82 6.15
N ASP A 328 8.04 -3.12 6.08
CA ASP A 328 7.77 -3.94 4.90
C ASP A 328 6.27 -3.96 4.54
N TYR A 329 5.40 -4.15 5.53
CA TYR A 329 3.95 -4.10 5.32
C TYR A 329 3.52 -2.75 4.76
N TYR A 330 4.02 -1.66 5.33
CA TYR A 330 3.73 -0.30 4.88
C TYR A 330 4.24 -0.03 3.45
N LEU A 331 5.43 -0.53 3.10
CA LEU A 331 5.98 -0.43 1.74
C LEU A 331 5.05 -1.10 0.71
N LYS A 332 4.52 -2.27 1.04
CA LYS A 332 3.56 -3.00 0.20
C LYS A 332 2.23 -2.23 0.07
N GLU A 333 1.73 -1.63 1.13
CA GLU A 333 0.53 -0.79 1.06
C GLU A 333 0.75 0.46 0.20
N LEU A 334 1.92 1.10 0.29
CA LEU A 334 2.28 2.23 -0.56
C LEU A 334 2.42 1.82 -2.03
N SER A 335 3.17 0.74 -2.33
CA SER A 335 3.39 0.31 -3.71
C SER A 335 2.08 -0.05 -4.40
N MET A 336 1.14 -0.63 -3.66
CA MET A 336 -0.19 -0.97 -4.12
C MET A 336 -1.19 0.19 -4.02
N GLY A 337 -0.73 1.42 -3.80
CA GLY A 337 -1.50 2.66 -3.77
C GLY A 337 -2.66 2.66 -2.77
N GLN A 338 -2.52 1.95 -1.64
CA GLN A 338 -3.49 1.96 -0.55
C GLN A 338 -3.38 3.23 0.31
N PHE A 339 -2.23 3.90 0.24
CA PHE A 339 -1.99 5.19 0.87
C PHE A 339 -1.58 6.24 -0.16
N LYS A 340 -1.75 7.50 0.24
CA LYS A 340 -1.17 8.64 -0.46
C LYS A 340 0.35 8.50 -0.43
N GLN A 341 0.98 8.67 -1.60
CA GLN A 341 2.44 8.59 -1.71
C GLN A 341 3.11 9.70 -0.89
N PRO A 342 4.22 9.41 -0.18
CA PRO A 342 4.89 10.36 0.71
C PRO A 342 5.59 11.50 -0.03
N MET A 343 5.86 11.33 -1.33
CA MET A 343 6.61 12.28 -2.16
C MET A 343 5.79 12.80 -3.34
N PRO A 344 5.85 14.12 -3.65
CA PRO A 344 5.24 14.66 -4.86
C PRO A 344 5.77 13.98 -6.12
N GLY A 345 4.89 13.62 -7.05
CA GLY A 345 5.24 12.95 -8.30
C GLY A 345 5.50 11.45 -8.18
N MET A 346 5.61 10.91 -6.97
CA MET A 346 5.66 9.47 -6.75
C MET A 346 4.27 8.87 -6.98
N VAL A 347 4.23 7.75 -7.70
CA VAL A 347 3.01 7.03 -8.09
C VAL A 347 3.09 5.57 -7.64
N SER A 348 1.97 4.86 -7.62
CA SER A 348 1.91 3.45 -7.26
C SER A 348 2.39 2.56 -8.41
N CYS A 349 2.65 1.27 -8.15
CA CYS A 349 3.02 0.33 -9.20
C CYS A 349 1.91 0.17 -10.25
N TRP A 350 0.64 0.38 -9.87
CA TRP A 350 -0.51 0.32 -10.79
C TRP A 350 -0.49 1.44 -11.83
N ASP A 351 -0.08 2.64 -11.44
CA ASP A 351 0.01 3.77 -12.36
C ASP A 351 1.06 3.51 -13.47
N PHE A 352 2.06 2.66 -13.20
CA PHE A 352 3.01 2.19 -14.21
C PHE A 352 2.49 1.05 -15.08
N ALA A 353 1.54 0.26 -14.57
CA ALA A 353 0.95 -0.85 -15.31
C ALA A 353 -0.02 -0.32 -16.38
N ASP A 354 -0.82 0.69 -16.06
CA ASP A 354 -1.83 1.27 -16.98
C ASP A 354 -1.22 1.86 -18.27
N GLY A 355 0.04 2.30 -18.22
CA GLY A 355 0.76 2.85 -19.37
C GLY A 355 1.56 1.84 -20.20
N ASN A 356 1.68 0.60 -19.75
CA ASN A 356 2.54 -0.41 -20.35
C ASN A 356 1.71 -1.59 -20.86
N ALA A 357 2.09 -2.17 -22.00
CA ALA A 357 1.52 -3.43 -22.52
C ALA A 357 1.89 -4.67 -21.68
N ALA A 358 2.39 -4.48 -20.45
CA ALA A 358 2.60 -5.58 -19.53
C ALA A 358 1.24 -6.22 -19.25
N GLY A 359 1.16 -7.54 -19.38
CA GLY A 359 -0.08 -8.27 -19.15
C GLY A 359 -0.67 -7.98 -17.77
N PRO A 360 -1.98 -8.28 -17.60
CA PRO A 360 -2.72 -7.99 -16.37
C PRO A 360 -2.11 -8.66 -15.12
N ASP A 361 -1.32 -9.71 -15.32
CA ASP A 361 -0.84 -10.60 -14.26
C ASP A 361 0.68 -10.55 -14.11
N TRP A 362 1.15 -10.15 -12.93
CA TRP A 362 2.54 -10.21 -12.52
C TRP A 362 2.65 -10.49 -11.03
N ASP A 363 3.66 -11.30 -10.67
CA ASP A 363 4.02 -11.58 -9.29
C ASP A 363 5.45 -11.11 -9.05
N ALA A 364 5.70 -10.49 -7.90
CA ALA A 364 7.01 -9.97 -7.58
C ALA A 364 7.25 -9.89 -6.07
N ARG A 365 8.52 -9.75 -5.70
CA ARG A 365 8.98 -9.42 -4.35
C ARG A 365 9.49 -7.99 -4.31
N ILE A 366 9.30 -7.33 -3.19
CA ILE A 366 9.87 -6.02 -2.89
C ILE A 366 10.61 -6.08 -1.56
N TRP A 367 11.84 -5.58 -1.54
CA TRP A 367 12.73 -5.69 -0.40
C TRP A 367 13.30 -4.34 -0.03
N PHE A 368 13.32 -4.01 1.26
CA PHE A 368 14.26 -3.01 1.76
C PHE A 368 15.66 -3.61 1.77
N VAL A 369 16.64 -2.87 1.24
CA VAL A 369 18.03 -3.32 1.14
C VAL A 369 19.01 -2.23 1.55
N VAL A 370 20.17 -2.64 2.08
CA VAL A 370 21.31 -1.75 2.30
C VAL A 370 22.13 -1.65 1.01
N LEU A 371 22.21 -0.47 0.42
CA LEU A 371 22.96 -0.20 -0.80
C LEU A 371 24.42 0.12 -0.52
N GLU A 372 24.67 0.95 0.48
CA GLU A 372 26.00 1.37 0.95
C GLU A 372 26.01 1.40 2.48
N ALA A 373 27.12 0.99 3.10
CA ALA A 373 27.31 1.06 4.55
C ALA A 373 28.77 1.33 4.89
N GLU A 374 29.00 2.34 5.72
CA GLU A 374 30.31 2.78 6.19
C GLU A 374 30.21 3.17 7.67
N VAL A 375 31.32 3.08 8.41
CA VAL A 375 31.43 3.63 9.76
C VAL A 375 32.63 4.58 9.75
N ASN A 376 32.37 5.86 10.00
CA ASN A 376 33.40 6.87 10.15
C ASN A 376 33.76 7.05 11.63
N ILE A 377 34.96 7.55 11.90
CA ILE A 377 35.39 7.89 13.26
C ILE A 377 35.67 9.41 13.29
N SER A 378 35.08 10.12 14.24
CA SER A 378 35.31 11.55 14.41
C SER A 378 36.70 11.82 15.03
N GLU A 379 37.10 13.10 15.12
CA GLU A 379 38.31 13.50 15.86
C GLU A 379 38.22 13.19 17.36
N ASP A 380 37.01 13.14 17.91
CA ASP A 380 36.72 12.78 19.31
C ASP A 380 36.43 11.28 19.48
N ASP A 381 36.91 10.47 18.53
CA ASP A 381 36.75 9.02 18.51
C ASP A 381 35.29 8.52 18.50
N VAL A 382 34.34 9.36 18.08
CA VAL A 382 32.92 9.00 17.96
C VAL A 382 32.70 8.19 16.68
N LEU A 383 32.01 7.06 16.80
CA LEU A 383 31.60 6.21 15.70
C LEU A 383 30.35 6.79 15.03
N ILE A 384 30.44 7.08 13.73
CA ILE A 384 29.36 7.64 12.92
C ILE A 384 28.94 6.61 11.87
N PRO A 385 27.86 5.85 12.10
CA PRO A 385 27.36 4.89 11.12
C PRO A 385 26.62 5.60 9.98
N CYS A 386 27.10 5.40 8.75
CA CYS A 386 26.49 5.92 7.53
C CYS A 386 25.92 4.76 6.73
N VAL A 387 24.62 4.81 6.41
CA VAL A 387 23.98 3.82 5.55
C VAL A 387 23.18 4.52 4.47
N LYS A 388 23.21 3.95 3.27
CA LYS A 388 22.31 4.30 2.18
C LYS A 388 21.38 3.14 1.97
N MET A 389 20.12 3.35 2.29
CA MET A 389 19.07 2.35 2.12
C MET A 389 18.38 2.53 0.77
N GLY A 390 17.74 1.47 0.31
CA GLY A 390 16.92 1.50 -0.90
C GLY A 390 15.86 0.42 -0.88
N VAL A 391 15.17 0.31 -2.01
CA VAL A 391 14.17 -0.72 -2.26
C VAL A 391 14.56 -1.45 -3.55
N GLU A 392 14.53 -2.77 -3.51
CA GLU A 392 14.77 -3.64 -4.65
C GLU A 392 13.50 -4.42 -4.98
N ALA A 393 13.16 -4.52 -6.26
CA ALA A 393 12.07 -5.37 -6.72
C ALA A 393 12.65 -6.56 -7.50
N ARG A 394 12.08 -7.74 -7.28
CA ARG A 394 12.44 -8.98 -7.97
C ARG A 394 11.19 -9.61 -8.57
N GLU A 395 11.17 -9.79 -9.87
CA GLU A 395 10.07 -10.48 -10.55
C GLU A 395 10.07 -11.96 -10.16
N LEU A 396 8.90 -12.59 -10.03
CA LEU A 396 8.79 -14.03 -9.80
C LEU A 396 8.60 -14.78 -11.12
N VAL A 397 9.06 -16.02 -11.15
CA VAL A 397 8.72 -16.95 -12.25
C VAL A 397 7.23 -17.29 -12.15
N SER A 398 6.50 -17.13 -13.25
CA SER A 398 5.04 -17.39 -13.30
C SER A 398 4.68 -18.78 -12.75
N GLY A 399 3.79 -18.81 -11.76
CA GLY A 399 3.36 -20.05 -11.10
C GLY A 399 4.38 -20.64 -10.12
N SER A 400 5.44 -19.91 -9.78
CA SER A 400 6.47 -20.28 -8.82
C SER A 400 6.66 -19.19 -7.76
N TYR A 401 7.30 -19.55 -6.64
CA TYR A 401 7.75 -18.62 -5.61
C TYR A 401 9.23 -18.26 -5.75
N GLU A 402 9.87 -18.66 -6.84
CA GLU A 402 11.28 -18.36 -7.12
C GLU A 402 11.42 -17.02 -7.85
N ASP A 403 12.43 -16.25 -7.45
CA ASP A 403 12.81 -15.02 -8.14
C ASP A 403 13.27 -15.37 -9.56
N ALA A 404 12.80 -14.64 -10.56
CA ALA A 404 13.25 -14.75 -11.93
C ALA A 404 14.74 -14.41 -12.02
N ALA A 405 15.48 -15.18 -12.83
CA ALA A 405 16.92 -14.99 -13.00
C ALA A 405 17.30 -13.56 -13.44
N VAL A 406 16.41 -12.90 -14.18
CA VAL A 406 16.55 -11.50 -14.58
C VAL A 406 15.21 -10.82 -14.36
N THR A 407 15.19 -9.79 -13.52
CA THR A 407 14.02 -8.94 -13.34
C THR A 407 13.96 -7.90 -14.47
N ARG A 408 12.80 -7.79 -15.13
CA ARG A 408 12.62 -6.86 -16.24
C ARG A 408 12.67 -5.40 -15.76
N LYS A 409 13.44 -4.56 -16.47
CA LYS A 409 13.57 -3.13 -16.14
C LYS A 409 12.28 -2.34 -16.31
N ASP A 410 11.39 -2.77 -17.20
CA ASP A 410 10.09 -2.16 -17.45
C ASP A 410 9.00 -2.69 -16.52
N HIS A 411 9.32 -3.59 -15.58
CA HIS A 411 8.39 -4.13 -14.60
C HIS A 411 7.84 -2.99 -13.70
N PRO A 412 6.51 -2.90 -13.48
CA PRO A 412 5.91 -1.79 -12.74
C PRO A 412 6.49 -1.61 -11.34
N LEU A 413 6.74 -2.72 -10.65
CA LEU A 413 7.32 -2.71 -9.31
C LEU A 413 8.80 -2.29 -9.28
N VAL A 414 9.57 -2.54 -10.36
CA VAL A 414 10.96 -2.06 -10.47
C VAL A 414 10.98 -0.55 -10.59
N LYS A 415 10.14 0.02 -11.45
CA LYS A 415 10.00 1.49 -11.58
C LYS A 415 9.62 2.13 -10.24
N TYR A 416 8.68 1.52 -9.52
CA TYR A 416 8.32 1.97 -8.18
C TYR A 416 9.50 1.91 -7.20
N ALA A 417 10.22 0.78 -7.16
CA ALA A 417 11.37 0.58 -6.29
C ALA A 417 12.51 1.56 -6.58
N GLU A 418 12.78 1.87 -7.86
CA GLU A 418 13.74 2.88 -8.28
C GLU A 418 13.36 4.28 -7.78
N MET A 419 12.09 4.68 -7.94
CA MET A 419 11.61 5.97 -7.43
C MET A 419 11.65 6.05 -5.90
N PHE A 420 11.27 4.98 -5.21
CA PHE A 420 11.35 4.90 -3.76
C PHE A 420 12.80 5.05 -3.30
N THR A 421 13.73 4.33 -3.95
CA THR A 421 15.17 4.39 -3.64
C THR A 421 15.74 5.79 -3.82
N GLN A 422 15.40 6.47 -4.92
CA GLN A 422 15.86 7.84 -5.17
C GLN A 422 15.36 8.83 -4.12
N SER A 423 14.21 8.55 -3.51
CA SER A 423 13.58 9.40 -2.50
C SER A 423 13.69 8.85 -1.08
N PHE A 424 14.51 7.81 -0.85
CA PHE A 424 14.46 7.04 0.40
C PHE A 424 14.65 7.93 1.63
N ASP A 425 15.66 8.79 1.63
CA ASP A 425 15.96 9.64 2.78
C ASP A 425 14.84 10.64 3.05
N ALA A 426 14.29 11.28 2.02
CA ALA A 426 13.15 12.18 2.17
C ALA A 426 11.88 11.46 2.67
N ILE A 427 11.70 10.20 2.27
CA ILE A 427 10.62 9.35 2.77
C ILE A 427 10.86 9.01 4.24
N ALA A 428 12.07 8.62 4.62
CA ALA A 428 12.43 8.33 6.01
C ALA A 428 12.14 9.54 6.91
N GLU A 429 12.47 10.77 6.49
CA GLU A 429 12.14 11.98 7.27
C GLU A 429 10.63 12.22 7.45
N ARG A 430 9.77 11.68 6.58
CA ARG A 430 8.30 11.87 6.62
C ARG A 430 7.55 10.69 7.21
N VAL A 431 8.14 9.50 7.17
CA VAL A 431 7.52 8.24 7.54
C VAL A 431 8.36 7.58 8.63
N SER A 432 7.86 7.67 9.86
CA SER A 432 8.60 7.24 11.05
C SER A 432 9.04 5.77 11.01
N VAL A 433 8.23 4.85 10.49
CA VAL A 433 8.62 3.43 10.43
C VAL A 433 9.80 3.19 9.49
N VAL A 434 9.90 3.96 8.40
CA VAL A 434 11.03 3.91 7.46
C VAL A 434 12.27 4.56 8.07
N TYR A 435 12.10 5.64 8.83
CA TYR A 435 13.17 6.23 9.64
C TYR A 435 13.77 5.19 10.60
N TYR A 436 12.94 4.52 11.42
CA TYR A 436 13.43 3.55 12.40
C TYR A 436 14.04 2.31 11.74
N LEU A 437 13.56 1.92 10.55
CA LEU A 437 14.22 0.88 9.76
C LEU A 437 15.65 1.30 9.35
N ARG A 438 15.85 2.55 8.94
CA ARG A 438 17.18 3.10 8.63
C ARG A 438 18.07 3.12 9.89
N GLU A 439 17.52 3.46 11.05
CA GLU A 439 18.26 3.42 12.32
C GLU A 439 18.65 2.00 12.74
N LEU A 440 17.80 1.00 12.49
CA LEU A 440 18.16 -0.41 12.66
C LEU A 440 19.30 -0.81 11.71
N ALA A 441 19.27 -0.38 10.45
CA ALA A 441 20.35 -0.64 9.49
C ALA A 441 21.69 -0.01 9.92
N LYS A 442 21.68 1.23 10.44
CA LYS A 442 22.87 1.86 11.05
C LYS A 442 23.41 1.03 12.21
N ALA A 443 22.53 0.58 13.09
CA ALA A 443 22.90 -0.28 14.21
C ALA A 443 23.51 -1.62 13.75
N SER A 444 22.98 -2.22 12.68
CA SER A 444 23.56 -3.43 12.05
C SER A 444 24.94 -3.17 11.45
N ALA A 445 25.15 -2.05 10.76
CA ALA A 445 26.44 -1.66 10.23
C ALA A 445 27.49 -1.48 11.35
N LEU A 446 27.08 -0.81 12.43
CA LEU A 446 27.93 -0.61 13.59
C LEU A 446 28.24 -1.93 14.30
N ALA A 447 27.26 -2.82 14.48
CA ALA A 447 27.48 -4.13 15.08
C ALA A 447 28.50 -4.97 14.29
N LYS A 448 28.39 -4.97 12.95
CA LYS A 448 29.36 -5.63 12.07
C LYS A 448 30.75 -5.01 12.19
N PHE A 449 30.85 -3.68 12.12
CA PHE A 449 32.12 -2.96 12.30
C PHE A 449 32.81 -3.34 13.61
N LEU A 450 32.06 -3.35 14.73
CA LEU A 450 32.59 -3.65 16.05
C LEU A 450 33.12 -5.09 16.15
N ILE A 451 32.36 -6.06 15.65
CA ILE A 451 32.74 -7.48 15.69
C ILE A 451 33.91 -7.77 14.76
N ASP A 452 33.86 -7.29 13.52
CA ASP A 452 34.89 -7.57 12.51
C ASP A 452 36.25 -6.95 12.89
N ASN A 453 36.25 -5.83 13.64
CA ASN A 453 37.47 -5.17 14.11
C ASN A 453 37.91 -5.61 15.53
N GLY A 454 37.22 -6.58 16.13
CA GLY A 454 37.60 -7.16 17.42
C GLY A 454 37.44 -6.21 18.61
N TYR A 455 36.45 -5.30 18.56
CA TYR A 455 36.06 -4.51 19.72
C TYR A 455 35.31 -5.41 20.72
N SER A 456 35.65 -5.29 22.00
CA SER A 456 35.03 -6.11 23.04
C SER A 456 33.70 -5.52 23.46
N ALA A 457 32.60 -6.09 22.98
CA ALA A 457 31.28 -5.85 23.54
C ALA A 457 31.05 -6.81 24.70
N ASP A 458 31.05 -6.28 25.93
CA ASP A 458 30.66 -7.03 27.14
C ASP A 458 29.28 -7.66 26.94
N SER A 459 29.05 -8.80 27.59
CA SER A 459 27.78 -9.50 27.70
C SER A 459 26.59 -8.58 28.01
N ALA A 460 26.79 -7.51 28.79
CA ALA A 460 25.77 -6.52 29.08
C ALA A 460 25.17 -5.89 27.79
N TRP A 461 25.97 -5.68 26.75
CA TRP A 461 25.53 -5.14 25.46
C TRP A 461 24.56 -6.05 24.71
N LEU A 462 24.57 -7.35 24.97
CA LEU A 462 23.72 -8.33 24.27
C LEU A 462 22.33 -8.47 24.90
N HIS A 463 22.13 -7.88 26.08
CA HIS A 463 20.92 -8.03 26.91
C HIS A 463 20.29 -6.68 27.29
N LEU A 464 20.49 -5.65 26.45
CA LEU A 464 19.92 -4.33 26.70
C LEU A 464 18.45 -4.27 26.30
N ALA A 465 18.10 -4.91 25.17
CA ALA A 465 16.75 -4.96 24.65
C ALA A 465 15.77 -5.66 25.60
N ALA A 466 14.53 -5.18 25.61
CA ALA A 466 13.42 -5.86 26.27
C ALA A 466 12.71 -6.75 25.25
N ASP A 467 12.19 -7.88 25.72
CA ASP A 467 11.24 -8.67 24.93
C ASP A 467 9.90 -7.91 24.93
N THR A 468 9.36 -7.63 23.74
CA THR A 468 8.11 -6.86 23.58
C THR A 468 6.87 -7.74 23.69
N GLY A 469 7.02 -9.05 23.87
CA GLY A 469 5.93 -10.01 24.14
C GLY A 469 5.60 -10.94 22.98
N GLU A 470 4.42 -11.54 23.02
CA GLU A 470 3.92 -12.43 21.98
C GLU A 470 3.64 -11.65 20.68
N CYS A 471 4.11 -12.17 19.54
CA CYS A 471 3.85 -11.61 18.23
C CYS A 471 3.05 -12.60 17.40
N GLN A 472 2.03 -12.11 16.69
CA GLN A 472 1.27 -12.92 15.75
C GLN A 472 2.12 -13.25 14.54
N MET A 473 2.24 -14.54 14.22
CA MET A 473 3.11 -15.06 13.14
C MET A 473 2.46 -15.06 11.76
N GLU A 474 1.23 -14.59 11.65
CA GLU A 474 0.54 -14.42 10.38
C GLU A 474 0.09 -12.97 10.20
N ALA A 475 -0.01 -12.52 8.95
CA ALA A 475 -0.61 -11.24 8.59
C ALA A 475 -1.51 -11.40 7.35
N PRO A 476 -2.63 -10.66 7.28
CA PRO A 476 -3.51 -10.69 6.12
C PRO A 476 -2.91 -9.94 4.93
N ARG A 477 -3.18 -10.43 3.71
CA ARG A 477 -2.81 -9.79 2.43
C ARG A 477 -3.81 -8.68 2.08
N LEU A 478 -3.77 -7.54 2.78
CA LEU A 478 -4.81 -6.50 2.65
C LEU A 478 -4.76 -5.70 1.34
N TRP A 479 -3.64 -5.75 0.60
CA TRP A 479 -3.48 -4.99 -0.64
C TRP A 479 -4.13 -5.62 -1.87
N ASN A 480 -4.48 -6.92 -1.83
CA ASN A 480 -5.11 -7.63 -2.95
C ASN A 480 -6.58 -7.26 -3.17
N ARG A 481 -7.24 -6.64 -2.19
CA ARG A 481 -8.63 -6.20 -2.30
C ARG A 481 -8.72 -4.75 -2.80
N ARG A 482 -8.36 -4.54 -4.06
CA ARG A 482 -8.90 -3.39 -4.80
C ARG A 482 -10.23 -3.83 -5.39
N LEU A 483 -11.28 -3.08 -5.07
CA LEU A 483 -12.50 -3.12 -5.86
C LEU A 483 -12.11 -2.46 -7.19
N SER A 484 -11.60 -3.26 -8.12
CA SER A 484 -11.44 -2.80 -9.49
C SER A 484 -12.85 -2.48 -9.97
N GLY A 485 -13.17 -1.18 -10.00
CA GLY A 485 -14.40 -0.65 -10.55
C GLY A 485 -14.37 -0.81 -12.06
N THR A 486 -14.30 -2.05 -12.55
CA THR A 486 -14.50 -2.32 -13.96
C THR A 486 -15.96 -1.97 -14.22
N SER A 487 -16.17 -0.90 -14.99
CA SER A 487 -17.46 -0.33 -15.34
C SER A 487 -18.25 -1.24 -16.29
N SER A 488 -18.43 -2.51 -15.95
CA SER A 488 -19.30 -3.42 -16.67
C SER A 488 -20.73 -3.14 -16.26
N GLY A 489 -21.41 -2.30 -17.04
CA GLY A 489 -22.87 -2.18 -17.25
C GLY A 489 -23.85 -2.36 -16.06
N PRO A 490 -24.89 -1.53 -15.94
CA PRO A 490 -25.85 -1.53 -14.82
C PRO A 490 -26.77 -2.78 -14.68
N ALA A 491 -26.47 -3.91 -15.33
CA ALA A 491 -27.35 -5.09 -15.35
C ALA A 491 -26.79 -6.34 -14.67
N SER A 492 -25.54 -6.34 -14.20
CA SER A 492 -25.00 -7.46 -13.42
C SER A 492 -24.03 -6.96 -12.36
N VAL A 493 -24.59 -6.38 -11.29
CA VAL A 493 -23.92 -6.28 -9.96
C VAL A 493 -23.90 -7.67 -9.32
N GLN A 494 -23.43 -8.68 -10.05
CA GLN A 494 -22.72 -9.75 -9.38
C GLN A 494 -21.33 -9.17 -9.17
N LEU A 495 -20.91 -9.10 -7.91
CA LEU A 495 -19.50 -9.05 -7.56
C LEU A 495 -18.83 -10.25 -8.23
N ALA A 496 -18.52 -10.12 -9.52
CA ALA A 496 -17.44 -10.86 -10.09
C ALA A 496 -16.22 -10.30 -9.34
N MET A 497 -15.88 -10.97 -8.23
CA MET A 497 -14.49 -11.25 -7.94
C MET A 497 -13.97 -11.92 -9.21
N GLN A 498 -13.64 -11.10 -10.22
CA GLN A 498 -13.12 -11.60 -11.46
C GLN A 498 -11.80 -12.23 -11.04
N GLU A 499 -11.74 -13.56 -11.07
CA GLU A 499 -10.63 -14.43 -10.67
C GLU A 499 -9.34 -14.18 -11.49
N GLY A 500 -9.22 -13.01 -12.12
CA GLY A 500 -8.39 -12.82 -13.30
C GLY A 500 -7.10 -12.07 -13.10
N SER A 501 -6.85 -11.40 -11.96
CA SER A 501 -5.53 -10.82 -11.71
C SER A 501 -5.16 -10.78 -10.23
N THR A 502 -4.58 -11.87 -9.75
CA THR A 502 -4.00 -11.96 -8.41
C THR A 502 -2.55 -11.51 -8.46
N ASN A 503 -2.29 -10.21 -8.67
CA ASN A 503 -0.90 -9.72 -8.56
C ASN A 503 -0.45 -9.85 -7.11
N MET A 504 0.50 -10.75 -6.85
CA MET A 504 1.00 -11.02 -5.52
C MET A 504 2.30 -10.29 -5.27
N LEU A 505 2.38 -9.70 -4.06
CA LEU A 505 3.53 -8.93 -3.61
C LEU A 505 4.13 -9.58 -2.37
N TRP A 506 5.33 -10.12 -2.50
CA TRP A 506 6.11 -10.70 -1.38
C TRP A 506 7.33 -9.85 -1.07
N GLY A 507 8.22 -10.39 -0.24
CA GLY A 507 9.50 -9.77 0.10
C GLY A 507 9.53 -9.34 1.56
N GLY A 508 10.38 -8.38 1.89
CA GLY A 508 10.72 -8.14 3.28
C GLY A 508 11.79 -7.09 3.50
N VAL A 509 12.61 -7.33 4.52
CA VAL A 509 13.77 -6.53 4.86
C VAL A 509 15.01 -7.41 4.82
N ASP A 510 15.97 -7.03 4.00
CA ASP A 510 17.28 -7.65 3.92
C ASP A 510 18.37 -6.64 4.32
N LEU A 511 18.85 -6.76 5.57
CA LEU A 511 19.93 -5.93 6.09
C LEU A 511 21.31 -6.57 5.85
N SER A 512 21.44 -7.54 4.95
CA SER A 512 22.71 -8.22 4.69
C SER A 512 23.84 -7.25 4.35
N LEU A 513 24.94 -7.35 5.09
CA LEU A 513 26.12 -6.50 4.93
C LEU A 513 27.33 -7.27 4.39
N GLN A 514 27.15 -8.50 3.92
CA GLN A 514 28.24 -9.37 3.46
C GLN A 514 29.10 -8.76 2.35
N LYS A 515 28.50 -7.91 1.51
CA LYS A 515 29.19 -7.20 0.42
C LYS A 515 30.08 -6.04 0.90
N PHE A 516 29.99 -5.65 2.17
CA PHE A 516 30.75 -4.53 2.74
C PHE A 516 31.87 -5.04 3.66
N VAL A 517 33.07 -4.52 3.43
CA VAL A 517 34.25 -4.80 4.24
C VAL A 517 34.56 -3.56 5.07
N PHE A 518 34.41 -3.68 6.38
CA PHE A 518 34.72 -2.64 7.34
C PHE A 518 36.19 -2.74 7.77
N ASP A 519 37.08 -2.25 6.91
CA ASP A 519 38.52 -2.21 7.19
C ASP A 519 38.87 -0.94 7.96
N GLN A 520 39.40 -1.09 9.18
CA GLN A 520 39.91 0.02 10.00
C GLN A 520 40.88 0.93 9.23
N ALA A 521 41.71 0.38 8.35
CA ALA A 521 42.65 1.17 7.55
C ALA A 521 41.96 2.10 6.55
N LYS A 522 40.70 1.82 6.20
CA LYS A 522 39.88 2.62 5.28
C LYS A 522 38.90 3.53 6.00
N VAL A 523 38.83 3.44 7.34
CA VAL A 523 37.96 4.31 8.12
C VAL A 523 38.46 5.75 7.99
N LYS A 524 37.62 6.60 7.42
CA LYS A 524 37.91 8.02 7.28
C LYS A 524 37.80 8.65 8.66
N ARG A 525 38.88 9.30 9.11
CA ARG A 525 38.78 10.26 10.21
C ARG A 525 38.13 11.52 9.67
N VAL A 526 36.95 11.85 10.18
CA VAL A 526 36.18 13.01 9.74
C VAL A 526 36.25 14.07 10.83
N ALA A 527 36.65 15.29 10.48
CA ALA A 527 36.57 16.42 11.40
C ALA A 527 35.10 16.58 11.84
N ALA A 528 34.84 16.70 13.14
CA ALA A 528 33.52 16.65 13.77
C ALA A 528 32.54 17.77 13.35
N ARG A 529 32.83 18.51 12.27
CA ARG A 529 32.14 19.75 11.90
C ARG A 529 31.48 19.75 10.51
N LEU A 530 31.32 18.60 9.83
CA LEU A 530 30.98 18.60 8.39
C LEU A 530 29.87 17.67 7.88
N CYS A 531 29.08 16.98 8.71
CA CYS A 531 28.07 16.06 8.16
C CYS A 531 26.70 16.68 7.80
N LEU A 532 26.55 18.01 7.78
CA LEU A 532 25.26 18.63 7.45
C LEU A 532 24.99 18.87 5.95
N ASP A 533 25.97 18.78 5.05
CA ASP A 533 25.72 19.01 3.62
C ASP A 533 26.56 18.09 2.71
N SER A 534 26.04 16.91 2.36
CA SER A 534 26.49 16.18 1.16
C SER A 534 25.31 15.94 0.21
N THR A 535 24.71 17.02 -0.27
CA THR A 535 23.88 16.99 -1.50
C THR A 535 24.58 17.63 -2.71
N ASP A 536 25.83 18.07 -2.59
CA ASP A 536 26.57 18.63 -3.73
C ASP A 536 27.23 17.52 -4.58
N SER A 537 26.42 16.92 -5.46
CA SER A 537 26.92 16.36 -6.71
C SER A 537 26.94 17.46 -7.78
N SER A 538 27.86 18.42 -7.70
CA SER A 538 28.20 19.24 -8.86
C SER A 538 29.70 19.55 -8.94
N ALA A 539 30.26 19.05 -10.05
CA ALA A 539 31.64 19.12 -10.52
C ALA A 539 32.46 20.37 -10.12
N CYS A 540 33.59 20.11 -9.46
CA CYS A 540 34.75 20.98 -9.43
C CYS A 540 35.34 21.08 -10.86
N LYS A 541 35.13 22.20 -11.55
CA LYS A 541 35.91 22.56 -12.74
C LYS A 541 37.24 23.19 -12.30
N THR A 542 38.32 22.70 -12.87
CA THR A 542 39.68 23.22 -12.71
C THR A 542 39.80 24.70 -13.16
N PRO A 543 40.72 25.49 -12.57
CA PRO A 543 41.02 26.83 -13.04
C PRO A 543 42.01 26.74 -14.20
N GLY A 544 41.64 27.29 -15.35
CA GLY A 544 42.49 27.34 -16.53
C GLY A 544 42.16 28.55 -17.40
N GLU A 545 43.14 29.45 -17.46
CA GLU A 545 43.43 30.40 -18.53
C GLU A 545 42.68 31.73 -18.58
N SER A 546 43.50 32.75 -18.27
CA SER A 546 43.44 34.13 -18.70
C SER A 546 43.07 34.30 -20.17
N VAL A 547 42.15 35.23 -20.45
CA VAL A 547 42.24 36.06 -21.65
C VAL A 547 41.80 37.49 -21.27
N ASP A 548 42.70 38.42 -21.57
CA ASP A 548 42.48 39.86 -21.63
C ASP A 548 41.25 40.25 -22.45
N GLY A 549 40.63 41.39 -22.15
CA GLY A 549 39.93 42.15 -23.19
C GLY A 549 38.80 43.07 -22.75
N PHE A 550 39.17 44.33 -22.51
CA PHE A 550 38.48 45.55 -22.96
C PHE A 550 37.05 45.91 -22.49
N PHE A 551 37.00 47.08 -21.85
CA PHE A 551 35.95 48.10 -21.78
C PHE A 551 34.92 48.12 -22.93
N VAL A 552 33.67 48.51 -22.63
CA VAL A 552 33.10 49.85 -22.89
C VAL A 552 31.57 49.84 -22.63
N TYR A 553 31.12 50.83 -21.85
CA TYR A 553 29.76 51.29 -21.47
C TYR A 553 28.85 50.42 -20.60
#